data_AF-A0A969MA05-F1
#
_entry.id   AF-A0A969MA05-F1
#
_cell.length_a   1.000
_cell.length_b   1.000
_cell.length_c   1.000
_cell.angle_alpha   90.00
_cell.angle_beta   90.00
_cell.angle_gamma   90.00
#
_symmetry.space_group_name_H-M   'P 1'
#
loop_
_entity.id
_entity.type
_entity.pdbx_description
1 polymer ?
#
loop_
_entity_poly.entity_id
_entity_poly.type
_entity_poly.pdbx_seq_one_letter_code
_entity_poly.pdbx_strand_id
1 'polypeptide(L)'
;MAVLKQFAILFVLGSVGIAMVTITSAPLVEQQLAKLSPETLEKVSPLWILMLLQGLQLTVLLAISILIGIGCAYRVGLRSHLIDHWVFHIAKSPSFAVEMKWSLGVGAAAAIIILLFDQLMQPVLPEALQAANNTEPSWLNLLTAMFYGGITEEILMRWGLMSLLVWIAWKGLKQGVTLPSQWIYQGAIVLAALVFGLLHLPATAAIVPLTPVVIIRALLLNGIVGIAFGWLFWQYSLEAAMLSHVSVHAFSFALRLLLARLA
;
A
#
# COMPACT_ATOMS: atom_id res chain seq x y z
N MET A 1 -23.57 -15.42 6.51
CA MET A 1 -22.33 -15.98 7.10
C MET A 1 -21.08 -15.73 6.24
N ALA A 2 -21.13 -15.85 4.90
CA ALA A 2 -19.96 -15.64 4.04
C ALA A 2 -19.35 -14.22 4.13
N VAL A 3 -20.19 -13.17 4.07
CA VAL A 3 -19.74 -11.77 4.20
C VAL A 3 -18.96 -11.54 5.50
N LEU A 4 -19.48 -12.04 6.63
CA LEU A 4 -18.84 -11.89 7.93
C LEU A 4 -17.48 -12.61 7.99
N LYS A 5 -17.37 -13.80 7.40
CA LYS A 5 -16.09 -14.53 7.32
C LYS A 5 -15.06 -13.79 6.48
N GLN A 6 -15.46 -13.27 5.31
CA GLN A 6 -14.57 -12.45 4.47
C GLN A 6 -14.09 -11.22 5.21
N PHE A 7 -15.01 -10.52 5.86
CA PHE A 7 -14.70 -9.33 6.63
C PHE A 7 -13.71 -9.66 7.75
N ALA A 8 -13.98 -10.68 8.56
CA ALA A 8 -13.12 -11.05 9.67
C ALA A 8 -11.69 -11.42 9.23
N ILE A 9 -11.54 -12.20 8.15
CA ILE A 9 -10.22 -12.62 7.65
C ILE A 9 -9.39 -11.40 7.23
N LEU A 10 -9.95 -10.55 6.37
CA LEU A 10 -9.22 -9.38 5.85
C LEU A 10 -9.02 -8.31 6.94
N PHE A 11 -9.97 -8.17 7.86
CA PHE A 11 -9.90 -7.20 8.94
C PHE A 11 -8.81 -7.55 9.94
N VAL A 12 -8.72 -8.82 10.38
CA VAL A 12 -7.64 -9.28 11.26
C VAL A 12 -6.30 -9.09 10.57
N LEU A 13 -6.19 -9.53 9.31
CA LEU A 13 -4.96 -9.44 8.53
C LEU A 13 -4.47 -7.99 8.36
N GLY A 14 -5.37 -7.07 7.98
CA GLY A 14 -5.03 -5.65 7.79
C GLY A 14 -4.81 -4.88 9.10
N SER A 15 -5.44 -5.30 10.21
CA SER A 15 -5.30 -4.61 11.51
C SER A 15 -3.92 -4.78 12.12
N VAL A 16 -3.21 -5.88 11.80
CA VAL A 16 -1.81 -6.07 12.25
C VAL A 16 -0.94 -4.92 11.73
N GLY A 17 -1.03 -4.61 10.42
CA GLY A 17 -0.28 -3.49 9.84
C GLY A 17 -0.67 -2.14 10.44
N ILE A 18 -1.94 -1.92 10.76
CA ILE A 18 -2.40 -0.69 11.41
C ILE A 18 -1.80 -0.54 12.81
N ALA A 19 -1.79 -1.61 13.61
CA ALA A 19 -1.18 -1.58 14.93
C ALA A 19 0.32 -1.27 14.83
N MET A 20 1.04 -1.91 13.89
CA MET A 20 2.46 -1.67 13.68
C MET A 20 2.73 -0.22 13.25
N VAL A 21 2.02 0.29 12.23
CA VAL A 21 2.28 1.66 11.74
C VAL A 21 1.97 2.70 12.81
N THR A 22 0.91 2.51 13.59
CA THR A 22 0.52 3.43 14.68
C THR A 22 1.61 3.51 15.75
N ILE A 23 2.26 2.38 16.07
CA ILE A 23 3.37 2.35 17.02
C ILE A 23 4.61 3.00 16.41
N THR A 24 4.99 2.62 15.18
CA THR A 24 6.23 3.10 14.56
C THR A 24 6.17 4.54 14.07
N SER A 25 4.98 5.13 13.89
CA SER A 25 4.84 6.54 13.51
C SER A 25 4.92 7.50 14.68
N ALA A 26 4.87 7.02 15.93
CA ALA A 26 4.87 7.89 17.12
C ALA A 26 6.09 8.85 17.17
N PRO A 27 7.34 8.40 16.91
CA PRO A 27 8.49 9.32 16.92
C PRO A 27 8.41 10.42 15.85
N LEU A 28 7.84 10.10 14.68
CA LEU A 28 7.63 11.10 13.63
C LEU A 28 6.61 12.15 14.07
N VAL A 29 5.53 11.75 14.72
CA VAL A 29 4.52 12.68 15.23
C VAL A 29 5.08 13.52 16.38
N GLU A 30 5.86 12.95 17.29
CA GLU A 30 6.58 13.72 18.32
C GLU A 30 7.49 14.79 17.71
N GLN A 31 8.23 14.44 16.66
CA GLN A 31 9.08 15.38 15.94
C GLN A 31 8.26 16.51 15.31
N GLN A 32 7.05 16.24 14.83
CA GLN A 32 6.16 17.28 14.30
C GLN A 32 5.65 18.20 15.41
N LEU A 33 5.25 17.63 16.56
CA LEU A 33 4.79 18.40 17.71
C LEU A 33 5.88 19.33 18.24
N ALA A 34 7.14 18.88 18.25
CA ALA A 34 8.29 19.67 18.67
C ALA A 34 8.56 20.90 17.78
N LYS A 35 8.03 20.95 16.55
CA LYS A 35 8.14 22.10 15.64
C LYS A 35 7.07 23.17 15.86
N LEU A 36 6.06 22.90 16.70
CA LEU A 36 4.95 23.83 16.95
C LEU A 36 5.33 24.92 17.95
N SER A 37 4.68 26.08 17.85
CA SER A 37 4.80 27.13 18.88
C SER A 37 4.18 26.66 20.21
N PRO A 38 4.64 27.18 21.37
CA PRO A 38 4.07 26.82 22.68
C PRO A 38 2.56 27.02 22.75
N GLU A 39 2.06 28.14 22.24
CA GLU A 39 0.61 28.46 22.19
C GLU A 39 -0.20 27.46 21.36
N THR A 40 0.40 26.90 20.30
CA THR A 40 -0.25 25.87 19.48
C THR A 40 -0.22 24.53 20.20
N LEU A 41 0.92 24.18 20.78
CA LEU A 41 1.13 22.90 21.47
C LEU A 41 0.15 22.73 22.64
N GLU A 42 -0.15 23.79 23.39
CA GLU A 42 -1.16 23.78 24.47
C GLU A 42 -2.57 23.38 23.99
N LYS A 43 -2.89 23.60 22.71
CA LYS A 43 -4.18 23.27 22.10
C LYS A 43 -4.22 21.88 21.47
N VAL A 44 -3.05 21.25 21.28
CA VAL A 44 -2.97 19.92 20.66
C VAL A 44 -3.21 18.84 21.73
N SER A 45 -3.98 17.82 21.35
CA SER A 45 -4.21 16.67 22.25
C SER A 45 -2.90 15.92 22.55
N PRO A 46 -2.79 15.27 23.73
CA PRO A 46 -1.65 14.41 24.05
C PRO A 46 -1.36 13.36 22.97
N LEU A 47 -0.09 13.00 22.79
CA LEU A 47 0.37 12.08 21.75
C LEU A 47 -0.44 10.78 21.69
N TRP A 48 -0.75 10.17 22.83
CA TRP A 48 -1.51 8.93 22.89
C TRP A 48 -2.92 9.08 22.29
N ILE A 49 -3.57 10.25 22.44
CA ILE A 49 -4.85 10.54 21.79
C ILE A 49 -4.66 10.62 20.28
N LEU A 50 -3.63 11.31 19.81
CA LEU A 50 -3.34 11.42 18.38
C LEU A 50 -3.08 10.04 17.75
N MET A 51 -2.32 9.17 18.43
CA MET A 51 -2.04 7.81 17.95
C MET A 51 -3.31 6.96 17.91
N LEU A 52 -4.16 7.05 18.95
CA LEU A 52 -5.45 6.36 18.96
C LEU A 52 -6.37 6.85 17.83
N LEU A 53 -6.44 8.15 17.58
CA LEU A 53 -7.23 8.71 16.48
C LEU A 53 -6.71 8.28 15.12
N GLN A 54 -5.39 8.26 14.93
CA GLN A 54 -4.76 7.77 13.70
C GLN A 54 -5.07 6.28 13.46
N GLY A 55 -4.89 5.44 14.49
CA GLY A 55 -5.21 4.02 14.41
C GLY A 55 -6.69 3.77 14.14
N LEU A 56 -7.58 4.53 14.79
CA LEU A 56 -9.02 4.46 14.57
C LEU A 56 -9.39 4.86 13.13
N GLN A 57 -8.84 5.97 12.63
CA GLN A 57 -9.06 6.43 11.26
C GLN A 57 -8.67 5.35 10.24
N LEU A 58 -7.47 4.76 10.39
CA LEU A 58 -7.02 3.67 9.51
C LEU A 58 -7.91 2.43 9.62
N THR A 59 -8.38 2.10 10.82
CA THR A 59 -9.26 0.96 11.06
C THR A 59 -10.63 1.15 10.39
N VAL A 60 -11.18 2.37 10.45
CA VAL A 60 -12.42 2.72 9.75
C VAL A 60 -12.24 2.62 8.23
N LEU A 61 -11.14 3.16 7.70
CA LEU A 61 -10.83 3.08 6.27
C LEU A 61 -10.65 1.61 5.81
N LEU A 62 -10.00 0.78 6.63
CA LEU A 62 -9.85 -0.65 6.36
C LEU A 62 -11.22 -1.34 6.32
N ALA A 63 -12.07 -1.11 7.32
CA ALA A 63 -13.42 -1.69 7.36
C ALA A 63 -14.26 -1.31 6.14
N ILE A 64 -14.25 -0.02 5.76
CA ILE A 64 -14.95 0.47 4.57
C ILE A 64 -14.41 -0.19 3.30
N SER A 65 -13.10 -0.25 3.14
CA SER A 65 -12.45 -0.83 1.96
C SER A 65 -12.74 -2.33 1.82
N ILE A 66 -12.77 -3.06 2.93
CA ILE A 66 -13.15 -4.47 2.96
C ILE A 66 -14.59 -4.66 2.50
N LEU A 67 -15.54 -3.88 3.04
CA LEU A 67 -16.96 -3.97 2.66
C LEU A 67 -17.17 -3.64 1.19
N ILE A 68 -16.49 -2.61 0.69
CA ILE A 68 -16.49 -2.25 -0.73
C ILE A 68 -15.98 -3.41 -1.59
N GLY A 69 -14.83 -3.99 -1.24
CA GLY A 69 -14.25 -5.09 -2.01
C GLY A 69 -15.11 -6.35 -1.98
N ILE A 70 -15.72 -6.71 -0.84
CA ILE A 70 -16.71 -7.80 -0.75
C ILE A 70 -17.88 -7.56 -1.72
N GLY A 71 -18.33 -6.30 -1.83
CA GLY A 71 -19.43 -5.92 -2.73
C GLY A 71 -19.05 -5.83 -4.21
N CYS A 72 -17.77 -5.61 -4.54
CA CYS A 72 -17.34 -5.27 -5.90
C CYS A 72 -16.45 -6.34 -6.54
N ALA A 73 -15.41 -6.81 -5.85
CA ALA A 73 -14.28 -7.54 -6.43
C ALA A 73 -14.71 -8.77 -7.27
N TYR A 74 -15.44 -9.69 -6.65
CA TYR A 74 -15.91 -10.91 -7.33
C TYR A 74 -16.89 -10.64 -8.48
N ARG A 75 -17.65 -9.54 -8.42
CA ARG A 75 -18.59 -9.17 -9.51
C ARG A 75 -17.86 -8.71 -10.78
N VAL A 76 -16.60 -8.30 -10.63
CA VAL A 76 -15.74 -7.86 -11.73
C VAL A 76 -14.58 -8.83 -11.94
N GLY A 77 -14.71 -10.09 -11.53
CA GLY A 77 -13.72 -11.13 -11.79
C GLY A 77 -12.39 -11.00 -11.02
N LEU A 78 -12.31 -10.09 -10.04
CA LEU A 78 -11.17 -9.99 -9.12
C LEU A 78 -11.38 -10.94 -7.94
N ARG A 79 -10.31 -11.46 -7.34
CA ARG A 79 -10.39 -12.51 -6.31
C ARG A 79 -9.31 -12.42 -5.24
N SER A 80 -9.50 -13.17 -4.17
CA SER A 80 -8.51 -13.44 -3.11
C SER A 80 -8.44 -14.95 -2.87
N HIS A 81 -7.24 -15.52 -2.90
CA HIS A 81 -7.03 -16.95 -2.62
C HIS A 81 -7.40 -17.31 -1.17
N LEU A 82 -7.16 -16.41 -0.21
CA LEU A 82 -7.57 -16.61 1.17
C LEU A 82 -9.08 -16.74 1.27
N ILE A 83 -9.82 -15.85 0.61
CA ILE A 83 -11.28 -15.89 0.62
C ILE A 83 -11.82 -17.09 -0.16
N ASP A 84 -11.27 -17.34 -1.35
CA ASP A 84 -11.62 -18.49 -2.19
C ASP A 84 -11.48 -19.80 -1.41
N HIS A 85 -10.39 -19.97 -0.68
CA HIS A 85 -10.13 -21.19 0.09
C HIS A 85 -10.96 -21.31 1.38
N TRP A 86 -10.94 -20.27 2.23
CA TRP A 86 -11.49 -20.35 3.59
C TRP A 86 -12.98 -20.03 3.67
N VAL A 87 -13.54 -19.32 2.68
CA VAL A 87 -14.95 -18.92 2.67
C VAL A 87 -15.74 -19.67 1.60
N PHE A 88 -15.21 -19.76 0.38
CA PHE A 88 -15.90 -20.38 -0.74
C PHE A 88 -15.51 -21.84 -0.98
N HIS A 89 -14.51 -22.35 -0.26
CA HIS A 89 -14.03 -23.72 -0.37
C HIS A 89 -13.63 -24.11 -1.81
N ILE A 90 -13.12 -23.13 -2.56
CA ILE A 90 -12.57 -23.33 -3.90
C ILE A 90 -11.18 -23.95 -3.76
N ALA A 91 -10.94 -25.04 -4.50
CA ALA A 91 -9.65 -25.71 -4.50
C ALA A 91 -8.55 -24.78 -5.04
N LYS A 92 -7.32 -24.96 -4.53
CA LYS A 92 -6.18 -24.17 -5.00
C LYS A 92 -5.99 -24.33 -6.51
N SER A 93 -5.81 -23.22 -7.21
CA SER A 93 -5.45 -23.25 -8.62
C SER A 93 -4.08 -23.92 -8.81
N PRO A 94 -3.91 -24.82 -9.78
CA PRO A 94 -2.60 -25.39 -10.13
C PRO A 94 -1.58 -24.32 -10.58
N SER A 95 -2.02 -23.10 -10.87
CA SER A 95 -1.16 -21.96 -11.27
C SER A 95 -0.45 -21.24 -10.11
N PHE A 96 -0.63 -21.65 -8.85
CA PHE A 96 -0.11 -20.92 -7.69
C PHE A 96 1.42 -20.74 -7.70
N ALA A 97 2.16 -21.74 -8.18
CA ALA A 97 3.63 -21.64 -8.29
C ALA A 97 4.08 -20.60 -9.32
N VAL A 98 3.31 -20.41 -10.40
CA VAL A 98 3.59 -19.40 -11.43
C VAL A 98 3.30 -18.01 -10.88
N GLU A 99 2.17 -17.85 -10.20
CA GLU A 99 1.79 -16.61 -9.52
C GLU A 99 2.84 -16.17 -8.50
N MET A 100 3.28 -17.09 -7.63
CA MET A 100 4.36 -16.83 -6.66
C MET A 100 5.64 -16.32 -7.34
N LYS A 101 6.07 -16.94 -8.46
CA LYS A 101 7.25 -16.50 -9.22
C LYS A 101 7.07 -15.10 -9.79
N TRP A 102 5.90 -14.79 -10.35
CA TRP A 102 5.60 -13.47 -10.87
C TRP A 102 5.58 -12.41 -9.77
N SER A 103 4.94 -12.68 -8.64
CA SER A 103 4.92 -11.77 -7.50
C SER A 103 6.32 -11.46 -6.96
N LEU A 104 7.14 -12.48 -6.73
CA LEU A 104 8.51 -12.28 -6.26
C LEU A 104 9.37 -11.55 -7.29
N GLY A 105 9.26 -11.93 -8.57
CA GLY A 105 10.03 -11.33 -9.67
C GLY A 105 9.66 -9.87 -9.92
N VAL A 106 8.36 -9.55 -9.96
CA VAL A 106 7.87 -8.18 -10.10
C VAL A 106 8.24 -7.34 -8.88
N GLY A 107 8.14 -7.89 -7.67
CA GLY A 107 8.58 -7.22 -6.45
C GLY A 107 10.08 -6.90 -6.46
N ALA A 108 10.92 -7.85 -6.87
CA ALA A 108 12.37 -7.63 -7.02
C ALA A 108 12.68 -6.54 -8.06
N ALA A 109 12.05 -6.63 -9.23
CA ALA A 109 12.23 -5.65 -10.31
C ALA A 109 11.77 -4.25 -9.87
N ALA A 110 10.60 -4.16 -9.22
CA ALA A 110 10.08 -2.91 -8.70
C ALA A 110 11.00 -2.29 -7.64
N ALA A 111 11.57 -3.10 -6.72
CA ALA A 111 12.56 -2.62 -5.74
C ALA A 111 13.78 -2.00 -6.41
N ILE A 112 14.35 -2.65 -7.43
CA ILE A 112 15.50 -2.13 -8.17
C ILE A 112 15.12 -0.82 -8.88
N ILE A 113 13.97 -0.80 -9.56
CA ILE A 113 13.50 0.36 -10.32
C ILE A 113 13.29 1.56 -9.38
N ILE A 114 12.56 1.40 -8.28
CA ILE A 114 12.29 2.52 -7.37
C ILE A 114 13.57 3.02 -6.71
N LEU A 115 14.51 2.15 -6.35
CA LEU A 115 15.79 2.57 -5.76
C LEU A 115 16.66 3.30 -6.79
N LEU A 116 16.67 2.86 -8.04
CA LEU A 116 17.38 3.53 -9.12
C LEU A 116 16.80 4.93 -9.38
N PHE A 117 15.48 5.04 -9.53
CA PHE A 117 14.82 6.34 -9.72
C PHE A 117 15.03 7.25 -8.51
N ASP A 118 14.93 6.71 -7.29
CA ASP A 118 15.19 7.49 -6.08
C ASP A 118 16.62 8.03 -6.08
N GLN A 119 17.61 7.19 -6.41
CA GLN A 119 19.02 7.59 -6.51
C GLN A 119 19.25 8.67 -7.56
N LEU A 120 18.63 8.56 -8.74
CA LEU A 120 18.72 9.57 -9.80
C LEU A 120 18.13 10.92 -9.39
N MET A 121 17.14 10.91 -8.49
CA MET A 121 16.50 12.13 -7.99
C MET A 121 17.27 12.78 -6.83
N GLN A 122 18.14 12.05 -6.11
CA GLN A 122 18.87 12.55 -4.93
C GLN A 122 19.46 13.97 -5.08
N PRO A 123 20.14 14.34 -6.19
CA PRO A 123 20.78 15.65 -6.32
C PRO A 123 19.82 16.85 -6.29
N VAL A 124 18.53 16.62 -6.57
CA VAL A 124 17.50 17.67 -6.62
C VAL A 124 16.53 17.61 -5.43
N LEU A 125 16.72 16.68 -4.50
CA LEU A 125 15.88 16.55 -3.31
C LEU A 125 16.36 17.43 -2.16
N PRO A 126 15.46 17.90 -1.27
CA PRO A 126 15.86 18.60 -0.05
C PRO A 126 16.72 17.71 0.86
N GLU A 127 17.73 18.28 1.51
CA GLU A 127 18.68 17.56 2.38
C GLU A 127 18.00 16.71 3.46
N ALA A 128 16.93 17.22 4.08
CA ALA A 128 16.18 16.48 5.10
C ALA A 128 15.54 15.18 4.54
N LEU A 129 15.13 15.17 3.27
CA LEU A 129 14.60 13.97 2.62
C LEU A 129 15.73 13.00 2.23
N GLN A 130 16.88 13.52 1.81
CA GLN A 130 18.08 12.71 1.56
C GLN A 130 18.53 12.01 2.85
N ALA A 131 18.57 12.74 3.97
CA ALA A 131 18.92 12.20 5.29
C ALA A 131 17.92 11.12 5.75
N ALA A 132 16.62 11.34 5.56
CA ALA A 132 15.59 10.33 5.87
C ALA A 132 15.79 9.04 5.05
N ASN A 133 16.18 9.17 3.77
CA ASN A 133 16.46 8.03 2.90
C ASN A 133 17.73 7.25 3.28
N ASN A 134 18.68 7.89 3.95
CA ASN A 134 19.98 7.31 4.35
C ASN A 134 20.00 6.80 5.80
N THR A 135 18.82 6.63 6.42
CA THR A 135 18.73 6.05 7.76
C THR A 135 19.12 4.57 7.77
N GLU A 136 19.72 4.16 8.88
CA GLU A 136 20.15 2.77 9.09
C GLU A 136 18.98 1.78 8.96
N PRO A 137 19.19 0.61 8.33
CA PRO A 137 18.14 -0.40 8.19
C PRO A 137 17.59 -0.86 9.55
N SER A 138 16.31 -0.60 9.79
CA SER A 138 15.59 -1.04 11.00
C SER A 138 14.68 -2.23 10.69
N TRP A 139 14.88 -3.33 11.43
CA TRP A 139 14.02 -4.52 11.33
C TRP A 139 12.56 -4.24 11.71
N LEU A 140 12.33 -3.37 12.70
CA LEU A 140 10.98 -2.98 13.08
C LEU A 140 10.29 -2.22 11.94
N ASN A 141 11.01 -1.28 11.30
CA ASN A 141 10.49 -0.53 10.16
C ASN A 141 10.26 -1.45 8.95
N LEU A 142 11.12 -2.45 8.73
CA LEU A 142 10.92 -3.46 7.70
C LEU A 142 9.62 -4.24 7.94
N LEU A 143 9.40 -4.74 9.16
CA LEU A 143 8.19 -5.48 9.49
C LEU A 143 6.95 -4.59 9.34
N THR A 144 6.99 -3.34 9.82
CA THR A 144 5.90 -2.39 9.57
C THR A 144 5.64 -2.22 8.09
N ALA A 145 6.67 -2.02 7.28
CA ALA A 145 6.51 -1.85 5.84
C ALA A 145 5.90 -3.10 5.17
N MET A 146 6.29 -4.30 5.60
CA MET A 146 5.71 -5.55 5.11
C MET A 146 4.25 -5.74 5.51
N PHE A 147 3.87 -5.45 6.77
CA PHE A 147 2.50 -5.66 7.25
C PHE A 147 1.58 -4.50 6.87
N TYR A 148 2.00 -3.26 7.04
CA TYR A 148 1.20 -2.10 6.66
C TYR A 148 1.21 -1.90 5.14
N GLY A 149 2.38 -1.69 4.55
CA GLY A 149 2.51 -1.50 3.10
C GLY A 149 2.11 -2.76 2.34
N GLY A 150 2.78 -3.87 2.64
CA GLY A 150 2.58 -5.12 1.90
C GLY A 150 1.21 -5.78 2.05
N ILE A 151 0.41 -5.44 3.08
CA ILE A 151 -0.88 -6.11 3.33
C ILE A 151 -2.00 -5.09 3.50
N THR A 152 -1.92 -4.19 4.49
CA THR A 152 -3.00 -3.22 4.76
C THR A 152 -3.26 -2.33 3.55
N GLU A 153 -2.23 -1.75 2.94
CA GLU A 153 -2.40 -0.89 1.77
C GLU A 153 -2.95 -1.64 0.57
N GLU A 154 -2.61 -2.92 0.37
CA GLU A 154 -3.21 -3.72 -0.70
C GLU A 154 -4.71 -3.97 -0.48
N ILE A 155 -5.15 -4.16 0.77
CA ILE A 155 -6.58 -4.24 1.07
C ILE A 155 -7.28 -2.91 0.77
N LEU A 156 -6.66 -1.78 1.15
CA LEU A 156 -7.23 -0.45 0.88
C LEU A 156 -7.31 -0.17 -0.63
N MET A 157 -6.19 -0.34 -1.33
CA MET A 157 -6.01 0.12 -2.70
C MET A 157 -6.51 -0.86 -3.75
N ARG A 158 -6.26 -2.16 -3.57
CA ARG A 158 -6.61 -3.19 -4.56
C ARG A 158 -7.98 -3.73 -4.26
N TRP A 159 -8.15 -4.31 -3.07
CA TRP A 159 -9.42 -4.90 -2.69
C TRP A 159 -10.55 -3.87 -2.61
N GLY A 160 -10.32 -2.73 -1.96
CA GLY A 160 -11.28 -1.62 -1.85
C GLY A 160 -11.37 -0.77 -3.10
N LEU A 161 -10.42 0.16 -3.28
CA LEU A 161 -10.50 1.23 -4.27
C LEU A 161 -10.53 0.71 -5.72
N MET A 162 -9.57 -0.11 -6.13
CA MET A 162 -9.48 -0.59 -7.51
C MET A 162 -10.72 -1.42 -7.90
N SER A 163 -11.19 -2.32 -7.03
CA SER A 163 -12.43 -3.07 -7.27
C SER A 163 -13.64 -2.16 -7.44
N LEU A 164 -13.75 -1.08 -6.66
CA LEU A 164 -14.81 -0.09 -6.80
C LEU A 164 -14.72 0.65 -8.14
N LEU A 165 -13.53 1.10 -8.53
CA LEU A 165 -13.30 1.82 -9.79
C LEU A 165 -13.69 0.95 -11.00
N VAL A 166 -13.25 -0.31 -11.01
CA VAL A 166 -13.63 -1.29 -12.05
C VAL A 166 -15.14 -1.49 -12.06
N TRP A 167 -15.76 -1.67 -10.89
CA TRP A 167 -17.21 -1.93 -10.79
C TRP A 167 -18.06 -0.74 -11.24
N ILE A 168 -17.69 0.49 -10.85
CA ILE A 168 -18.39 1.71 -11.29
C ILE A 168 -18.27 1.88 -12.80
N ALA A 169 -17.08 1.76 -13.37
CA ALA A 169 -16.87 1.90 -14.80
C ALA A 169 -17.62 0.82 -15.59
N TRP A 170 -17.58 -0.43 -15.11
CA TRP A 170 -18.28 -1.56 -15.71
C TRP A 170 -19.81 -1.37 -15.71
N LYS A 171 -20.38 -0.94 -14.59
CA LYS A 171 -21.83 -0.65 -14.47
C LYS A 171 -22.23 0.60 -15.26
N GLY A 172 -21.44 1.66 -15.21
CA GLY A 172 -21.68 2.91 -15.93
C GLY A 172 -21.68 2.73 -17.45
N LEU A 173 -20.82 1.85 -17.96
CA LEU A 173 -20.74 1.50 -19.38
C LEU A 173 -21.75 0.40 -19.79
N LYS A 174 -22.63 -0.03 -18.88
CA LYS A 174 -23.71 -1.01 -19.13
C LYS A 174 -23.23 -2.35 -19.71
N GLN A 175 -22.03 -2.79 -19.35
CA GLN A 175 -21.50 -4.11 -19.73
C GLN A 175 -22.15 -5.20 -18.87
N GLY A 176 -23.45 -5.46 -19.05
CA GLY A 176 -24.27 -6.15 -18.04
C GLY A 176 -24.14 -7.68 -17.95
N VAL A 177 -23.47 -8.34 -18.90
CA VAL A 177 -23.46 -9.82 -19.00
C VAL A 177 -22.05 -10.40 -19.10
N THR A 178 -21.06 -9.61 -19.51
CA THR A 178 -19.67 -10.04 -19.69
C THR A 178 -18.77 -9.41 -18.64
N LEU A 179 -17.62 -10.05 -18.39
CA LEU A 179 -16.57 -9.45 -17.57
C LEU A 179 -16.14 -8.08 -18.14
N PRO A 180 -15.65 -7.16 -17.28
CA PRO A 180 -15.11 -5.91 -17.75
C PRO A 180 -14.06 -6.14 -18.84
N SER A 181 -14.25 -5.39 -19.90
CA SER A 181 -13.20 -4.72 -20.65
C SER A 181 -11.79 -4.62 -20.01
N GLN A 182 -10.72 -4.95 -20.76
CA GLN A 182 -9.31 -4.76 -20.33
C GLN A 182 -8.96 -3.31 -20.00
N TRP A 183 -9.49 -2.36 -20.76
CA TRP A 183 -9.20 -0.93 -20.64
C TRP A 183 -9.86 -0.33 -19.40
N ILE A 184 -10.98 -0.91 -18.92
CA ILE A 184 -11.54 -0.58 -17.60
C ILE A 184 -10.56 -0.97 -16.49
N TYR A 185 -9.97 -2.19 -16.53
CA TYR A 185 -8.98 -2.58 -15.53
C TYR A 185 -7.73 -1.71 -15.60
N GLN A 186 -7.20 -1.46 -16.79
CA GLN A 186 -6.01 -0.60 -16.97
C GLN A 186 -6.27 0.82 -16.45
N GLY A 187 -7.42 1.41 -16.78
CA GLY A 187 -7.81 2.72 -16.26
C GLY A 187 -7.94 2.74 -14.74
N ALA A 188 -8.57 1.73 -14.15
CA ALA A 188 -8.69 1.60 -12.69
C ALA A 188 -7.33 1.42 -12.01
N ILE A 189 -6.41 0.66 -12.61
CA ILE A 189 -5.04 0.48 -12.10
C ILE A 189 -4.30 1.82 -12.08
N VAL A 190 -4.34 2.58 -13.18
CA VAL A 190 -3.67 3.89 -13.26
C VAL A 190 -4.27 4.87 -12.25
N LEU A 191 -5.60 4.95 -12.17
CA LEU A 191 -6.26 5.85 -11.21
C LEU A 191 -5.97 5.46 -9.75
N ALA A 192 -6.02 4.17 -9.42
CA ALA A 192 -5.67 3.68 -8.08
C ALA A 192 -4.20 3.98 -7.74
N ALA A 193 -3.28 3.83 -8.70
CA ALA A 193 -1.86 4.15 -8.52
C ALA A 193 -1.62 5.64 -8.29
N LEU A 194 -2.36 6.52 -8.98
CA LEU A 194 -2.31 7.96 -8.73
C LEU A 194 -2.82 8.31 -7.33
N VAL A 195 -3.96 7.75 -6.92
CA VAL A 195 -4.48 7.93 -5.56
C VAL A 195 -3.48 7.39 -4.53
N PHE A 196 -2.83 6.26 -4.80
CA PHE A 196 -1.80 5.70 -3.93
C PHE A 196 -0.66 6.68 -3.69
N GLY A 197 -0.12 7.28 -4.75
CA GLY A 197 0.92 8.31 -4.62
C GLY A 197 0.44 9.57 -3.90
N LEU A 198 -0.79 10.00 -4.14
CA LEU A 198 -1.37 11.16 -3.44
C LEU A 198 -1.52 10.92 -1.94
N LEU A 199 -1.91 9.70 -1.53
CA LEU A 199 -2.05 9.33 -0.11
C LEU A 199 -0.71 9.31 0.65
N HIS A 200 0.42 9.29 -0.06
CA HIS A 200 1.75 9.40 0.55
C HIS A 200 2.22 10.86 0.77
N LEU A 201 1.53 11.85 0.20
CA LEU A 201 1.91 13.25 0.32
C LEU A 201 1.83 13.79 1.77
N PRO A 202 0.83 13.46 2.61
CA PRO A 202 0.79 13.93 4.00
C PRO A 202 1.99 13.46 4.83
N ALA A 203 2.39 12.18 4.68
CA ALA A 203 3.58 11.65 5.34
C ALA A 203 4.86 12.30 4.82
N THR A 204 4.92 12.61 3.52
CA THR A 204 6.06 13.33 2.93
C THR A 204 6.14 14.78 3.45
N ALA A 205 4.99 15.45 3.58
CA ALA A 205 4.87 16.81 4.10
C ALA A 205 5.30 16.94 5.57
N ALA A 206 5.23 15.84 6.33
CA ALA A 206 5.74 15.78 7.70
C ALA A 206 7.26 15.98 7.79
N ILE A 207 7.97 15.58 6.73
CA ILE A 207 9.43 15.56 6.66
C ILE A 207 9.93 16.83 5.97
N VAL A 208 9.36 17.16 4.81
CA VAL A 208 9.81 18.27 3.95
C VAL A 208 8.64 19.01 3.29
N PRO A 209 8.80 20.31 2.93
CA PRO A 209 7.80 21.01 2.13
C PRO A 209 7.51 20.31 0.79
N LEU A 210 6.24 20.33 0.37
CA LEU A 210 5.79 19.72 -0.90
C LEU A 210 6.13 20.63 -2.09
N THR A 211 7.40 20.62 -2.50
CA THR A 211 7.83 21.24 -3.76
C THR A 211 7.40 20.40 -4.97
N PRO A 212 7.36 20.95 -6.20
CA PRO A 212 7.03 20.18 -7.39
C PRO A 212 7.86 18.90 -7.56
N VAL A 213 9.18 18.96 -7.28
CA VAL A 213 10.06 17.80 -7.36
C VAL A 213 9.72 16.72 -6.32
N VAL A 214 9.36 17.12 -5.10
CA VAL A 214 8.95 16.19 -4.03
C VAL A 214 7.62 15.51 -4.37
N ILE A 215 6.66 16.26 -4.92
CA ILE A 215 5.39 15.71 -5.38
C ILE A 215 5.60 14.73 -6.54
N ILE A 216 6.40 15.12 -7.55
CA ILE A 216 6.73 14.25 -8.69
C ILE A 216 7.38 12.96 -8.21
N ARG A 217 8.36 13.03 -7.29
CA ARG A 217 9.00 11.85 -6.70
C ARG A 217 7.96 10.94 -6.04
N ALA A 218 7.11 11.49 -5.17
CA ALA A 218 6.11 10.72 -4.45
C ALA A 218 5.13 10.02 -5.42
N LEU A 219 4.65 10.73 -6.44
CA LEU A 219 3.75 10.17 -7.45
C LEU A 219 4.45 9.13 -8.34
N LEU A 220 5.70 9.37 -8.73
CA LEU A 220 6.45 8.49 -9.60
C LEU A 220 6.76 7.14 -8.92
N LEU A 221 7.38 7.19 -7.73
CA LEU A 221 7.80 5.98 -7.04
C LEU A 221 6.59 5.13 -6.63
N ASN A 222 5.56 5.75 -6.05
CA ASN A 222 4.33 5.05 -5.68
C ASN A 222 3.51 4.65 -6.91
N GLY A 223 3.56 5.41 -8.00
CA GLY A 223 2.87 5.08 -9.25
C GLY A 223 3.42 3.82 -9.91
N ILE A 224 4.75 3.64 -9.94
CA ILE A 224 5.41 2.45 -10.48
C ILE A 224 4.93 1.19 -9.77
N VAL A 225 5.03 1.16 -8.44
CA VAL A 225 4.58 0.02 -7.62
C VAL A 225 3.05 -0.12 -7.65
N GLY A 226 2.35 1.02 -7.67
CA GLY A 226 0.91 1.16 -7.85
C GLY A 226 0.40 0.34 -9.03
N ILE A 227 0.97 0.61 -10.20
CA ILE A 227 0.66 -0.05 -11.47
C ILE A 227 1.05 -1.54 -11.41
N ALA A 228 2.26 -1.84 -10.94
CA ALA A 228 2.78 -3.21 -10.91
C ALA A 228 1.88 -4.15 -10.08
N PHE A 229 1.52 -3.75 -8.85
CA PHE A 229 0.69 -4.61 -8.00
C PHE A 229 -0.77 -4.58 -8.41
N GLY A 230 -1.27 -3.48 -8.99
CA GLY A 230 -2.60 -3.43 -9.60
C GLY A 230 -2.74 -4.42 -10.76
N TRP A 231 -1.71 -4.54 -11.60
CA TRP A 231 -1.65 -5.55 -12.65
C TRP A 231 -1.63 -6.98 -12.09
N LEU A 232 -0.82 -7.25 -11.07
CA LEU A 232 -0.81 -8.56 -10.40
C LEU A 232 -2.16 -8.91 -9.77
N PHE A 233 -2.83 -7.94 -9.13
CA PHE A 233 -4.16 -8.14 -8.58
C PHE A 233 -5.18 -8.52 -9.66
N TRP A 234 -5.11 -7.84 -10.81
CA TRP A 234 -5.98 -8.12 -11.93
C TRP A 234 -5.72 -9.49 -12.57
N GLN A 235 -4.45 -9.85 -12.79
CA GLN A 235 -4.09 -11.10 -13.46
C GLN A 235 -4.20 -12.33 -12.55
N TYR A 236 -4.01 -12.15 -11.24
CA TYR A 236 -3.81 -13.27 -10.32
C TYR A 236 -4.74 -13.22 -9.10
N SER A 237 -4.41 -12.40 -8.10
CA SER A 237 -5.11 -12.35 -6.81
C SER A 237 -4.65 -11.18 -5.95
N LEU A 238 -5.41 -10.90 -4.88
CA LEU A 238 -4.99 -9.94 -3.86
C LEU A 238 -3.65 -10.33 -3.23
N GLU A 239 -3.45 -11.62 -2.97
CA GLU A 239 -2.25 -12.16 -2.36
C GLU A 239 -1.03 -12.04 -3.29
N ALA A 240 -1.22 -12.09 -4.61
CA ALA A 240 -0.15 -11.83 -5.57
C ALA A 240 0.38 -10.40 -5.47
N ALA A 241 -0.52 -9.43 -5.32
CA ALA A 241 -0.17 -8.03 -5.09
C ALA A 241 0.53 -7.85 -3.73
N MET A 242 -0.03 -8.43 -2.66
CA MET A 242 0.56 -8.40 -1.31
C MET A 242 1.97 -8.96 -1.29
N LEU A 243 2.18 -10.15 -1.85
CA LEU A 243 3.48 -10.79 -1.89
C LEU A 243 4.49 -9.95 -2.68
N SER A 244 4.09 -9.35 -3.80
CA SER A 244 4.97 -8.48 -4.57
C SER A 244 5.37 -7.23 -3.78
N HIS A 245 4.44 -6.64 -3.03
CA HIS A 245 4.71 -5.46 -2.23
C HIS A 245 5.60 -5.77 -1.01
N VAL A 246 5.30 -6.85 -0.28
CA VAL A 246 6.20 -7.39 0.77
C VAL A 246 7.61 -7.62 0.21
N SER A 247 7.70 -8.17 -1.00
CA SER A 247 8.98 -8.43 -1.67
C SER A 247 9.74 -7.14 -1.96
N VAL A 248 9.07 -6.05 -2.36
CA VAL A 248 9.73 -4.75 -2.58
C VAL A 248 10.49 -4.32 -1.32
N HIS A 249 9.86 -4.42 -0.15
CA HIS A 249 10.50 -4.06 1.12
C HIS A 249 11.63 -5.03 1.48
N ALA A 250 11.42 -6.34 1.32
CA ALA A 250 12.43 -7.35 1.58
C ALA A 250 13.70 -7.14 0.74
N PHE A 251 13.54 -6.97 -0.57
CA PHE A 251 14.66 -6.77 -1.50
C PHE A 251 15.35 -5.42 -1.28
N SER A 252 14.57 -4.35 -1.04
CA SER A 252 15.15 -3.03 -0.75
C SER A 252 15.99 -3.04 0.52
N PHE A 253 15.51 -3.71 1.57
CA PHE A 253 16.24 -3.87 2.82
C PHE A 253 17.52 -4.69 2.64
N ALA A 254 17.44 -5.83 1.95
CA ALA A 254 18.60 -6.67 1.66
C ALA A 254 19.68 -5.93 0.84
N LEU A 255 19.26 -5.15 -0.17
CA LEU A 255 20.19 -4.37 -1.00
C LEU A 255 20.86 -3.26 -0.18
N ARG A 256 20.10 -2.55 0.66
CA ARG A 256 20.66 -1.51 1.55
C ARG A 256 21.68 -2.10 2.53
N LEU A 257 21.39 -3.26 3.13
CA LEU A 257 22.35 -3.97 4.00
C LEU A 257 23.62 -4.37 3.25
N LEU A 258 23.49 -4.83 2.01
CA LEU A 258 24.64 -5.19 1.19
C LEU A 258 25.51 -3.95 0.89
N LEU A 259 24.89 -2.85 0.47
CA LEU A 259 25.59 -1.61 0.16
C LEU A 259 26.30 -1.02 1.39
N ALA A 260 25.65 -1.05 2.56
CA ALA A 260 26.24 -0.58 3.81
C ALA A 260 27.47 -1.40 4.25
N ARG A 261 27.60 -2.66 3.82
CA ARG A 261 28.79 -3.49 4.08
C ARG A 261 29.93 -3.27 3.11
N LEU A 262 29.65 -2.65 1.96
CA LEU A 262 30.61 -2.42 0.88
C LEU A 262 31.18 -0.98 0.87
N ALA A 263 30.55 -0.07 1.61
CA ALA A 263 31.01 1.31 1.85
C ALA A 263 31.98 1.37 3.03
#